data_AF-A0A9X1SQG8-F1
#
_entry.id   AF-A0A9X1SQG8-F1
#
_cell.length_a   1.000
_cell.length_b   1.000
_cell.length_c   1.000
_cell.angle_alpha   90.00
_cell.angle_beta   90.00
_cell.angle_gamma   90.00
#
_symmetry.space_group_name_H-M   'P 1'
#
loop_
_entity.id
_entity.type
_entity.pdbx_description
1 polymer ?
#
loop_
_entity_poly.entity_id
_entity_poly.type
_entity_poly.pdbx_seq_one_letter_code
_entity_poly.pdbx_strand_id
1 'polypeptide(L)'
;MTHPRSAFRSSPTVLMVLLLMLAGILPPLSQILAYLCLLLMDSSAWFSRDLVLSEGITLSRSGLLQITRWFCLAVFCLGLLAMGHAYGRYARLPRQQLWRYIPFLLFILYAHVVCMLVLSAGGEPILGYHPYDFALLVCFPFHWIASYLKEPQWLPLLVMLTYTLFSAGVFTARQQYK
;
A
#
# COMPACT_ATOMS: atom_id res chain seq x y z
N MET A 1 -4.48 -15.70 -47.67
CA MET A 1 -4.12 -16.70 -46.64
C MET A 1 -3.74 -15.98 -45.36
N THR A 2 -4.44 -16.34 -44.29
CA THR A 2 -4.51 -15.67 -42.99
C THR A 2 -3.33 -16.03 -42.07
N HIS A 3 -2.57 -15.03 -41.61
CA HIS A 3 -1.86 -15.13 -40.34
C HIS A 3 -1.83 -13.78 -39.60
N PRO A 4 -2.71 -13.57 -38.62
CA PRO A 4 -2.38 -12.77 -37.46
C PRO A 4 -2.65 -13.60 -36.20
N ARG A 5 -1.83 -14.62 -35.94
CA ARG A 5 -1.92 -15.45 -34.72
C ARG A 5 -0.73 -15.28 -33.77
N SER A 6 0.09 -14.23 -33.92
CA SER A 6 1.22 -13.97 -33.00
C SER A 6 0.93 -12.91 -31.92
N ALA A 7 -0.16 -12.12 -32.03
CA ALA A 7 -0.45 -11.04 -31.08
C ALA A 7 -0.97 -11.51 -29.72
N PHE A 8 -1.46 -12.75 -29.60
CA PHE A 8 -2.14 -13.25 -28.40
C PHE A 8 -1.24 -14.05 -27.44
N ARG A 9 -0.09 -14.55 -27.92
CA ARG A 9 0.74 -15.50 -27.14
C ARG A 9 1.59 -14.86 -26.04
N SER A 10 1.79 -13.53 -26.06
CA SER A 10 2.56 -12.82 -25.03
C SER A 10 1.71 -12.03 -24.02
N SER A 11 0.38 -12.03 -24.18
CA SER A 11 -0.55 -11.26 -23.33
C SER A 11 -0.85 -11.91 -21.97
N PRO A 12 -1.11 -13.24 -21.87
CA PRO A 12 -1.60 -13.82 -20.62
C PRO A 12 -0.51 -13.94 -19.55
N THR A 13 0.73 -14.23 -19.94
CA THR A 13 1.86 -14.31 -19.01
C THR A 13 2.16 -12.97 -18.37
N VAL A 14 2.13 -11.89 -19.17
CA VAL A 14 2.33 -10.52 -18.69
C VAL A 14 1.21 -10.08 -17.76
N LEU A 15 -0.04 -10.46 -18.07
CA LEU A 15 -1.19 -10.21 -17.20
C LEU A 15 -1.07 -11.00 -15.88
N MET A 16 -0.66 -12.28 -15.94
CA MET A 16 -0.42 -13.09 -14.74
C MET A 16 0.67 -12.49 -13.86
N VAL A 17 1.78 -12.01 -14.44
CA VAL A 17 2.84 -11.34 -13.68
C VAL A 17 2.32 -10.04 -13.05
N LEU A 18 1.48 -9.27 -13.74
CA LEU A 18 0.84 -8.09 -13.17
C LEU A 18 -0.06 -8.44 -11.99
N LEU A 19 -0.90 -9.47 -12.13
CA LEU A 19 -1.76 -9.95 -11.05
C LEU A 19 -0.95 -10.50 -9.87
N LEU A 20 0.11 -11.26 -10.13
CA LEU A 20 1.03 -11.75 -9.10
C LEU A 20 1.71 -10.58 -8.38
N MET A 21 2.09 -9.52 -9.09
CA MET A 21 2.66 -8.33 -8.48
C MET A 21 1.63 -7.62 -7.59
N LEU A 22 0.40 -7.44 -8.06
CA LEU A 22 -0.64 -6.74 -7.31
C LEU A 22 -1.17 -7.55 -6.11
N ALA A 23 -1.39 -8.85 -6.26
CA ALA A 23 -1.98 -9.70 -5.23
C ALA A 23 -0.95 -10.44 -4.36
N GLY A 24 0.25 -10.69 -4.87
CA GLY A 24 1.23 -11.54 -4.21
C GLY A 24 2.45 -10.80 -3.67
N ILE A 25 2.99 -9.81 -4.39
CA ILE A 25 4.31 -9.21 -4.08
C ILE A 25 4.18 -7.82 -3.45
N LEU A 26 3.33 -6.95 -4.00
CA LEU A 26 3.07 -5.62 -3.44
C LEU A 26 2.55 -5.69 -1.99
N PRO A 27 1.62 -6.62 -1.68
CA PRO A 27 1.23 -6.97 -0.32
C PRO A 27 2.36 -7.13 0.72
N PRO A 28 3.22 -8.15 0.66
CA PRO A 28 4.28 -8.32 1.66
C PRO A 28 5.30 -7.17 1.64
N LEU A 29 5.60 -6.58 0.48
CA LEU A 29 6.54 -5.44 0.42
C LEU A 29 6.02 -4.22 1.19
N SER A 30 4.75 -3.90 1.01
CA SER A 30 4.11 -2.81 1.73
C SER A 30 3.96 -3.11 3.23
N GLN A 31 3.76 -4.38 3.62
CA GLN A 31 3.84 -4.80 5.02
C GLN A 31 5.23 -4.57 5.61
N ILE A 32 6.29 -5.03 4.95
CA ILE A 32 7.67 -4.87 5.44
C ILE A 32 7.98 -3.39 5.65
N LEU A 33 7.58 -2.54 4.71
CA LEU A 33 7.77 -1.09 4.81
C LEU A 33 7.01 -0.49 6.00
N ALA A 34 5.75 -0.89 6.20
CA ALA A 34 4.95 -0.45 7.34
C ALA A 34 5.51 -0.96 8.69
N TYR A 35 6.04 -2.18 8.72
CA TYR A 35 6.69 -2.75 9.92
C TYR A 35 7.97 -1.99 10.28
N LEU A 36 8.81 -1.66 9.29
CA LEU A 36 9.99 -0.82 9.52
C LEU A 36 9.60 0.57 10.07
N CYS A 37 8.51 1.15 9.57
CA CYS A 37 7.96 2.40 10.09
C CYS A 37 7.47 2.27 11.54
N LEU A 38 6.85 1.14 11.90
CA LEU A 38 6.44 0.86 13.28
C LEU A 38 7.65 0.71 14.22
N LEU A 39 8.69 -0.03 13.80
CA LEU A 39 9.93 -0.15 14.56
C LEU A 39 10.61 1.21 14.79
N LEU A 40 10.61 2.08 13.78
CA LEU A 40 11.11 3.45 13.90
C LEU A 40 10.28 4.26 14.92
N MET A 41 8.95 4.16 14.86
CA MET A 41 8.05 4.76 15.84
C MET A 41 8.33 4.26 17.26
N ASP A 42 8.46 2.96 17.47
CA ASP A 42 8.73 2.36 18.79
C ASP A 42 10.09 2.76 19.33
N SER A 43 11.12 2.82 18.47
CA SER A 43 12.44 3.33 18.87
C SER A 43 12.40 4.81 19.28
N SER A 44 11.56 5.62 18.65
CA SER A 44 11.37 7.02 19.06
C SER A 44 10.61 7.16 20.38
N ALA A 45 9.78 6.17 20.75
CA ALA A 45 9.06 6.17 22.02
C ALA A 45 9.94 5.85 23.23
N TRP A 46 11.13 5.25 23.01
CA TRP A 46 12.15 5.01 24.03
C TRP A 46 12.85 6.28 24.53
N PHE A 47 12.72 7.41 23.82
CA PHE A 47 13.18 8.70 24.34
C PHE A 47 12.27 9.11 25.51
N SER A 48 12.82 8.96 26.72
CA SER A 48 12.12 9.21 27.99
C SER A 48 12.15 10.68 28.42
N ARG A 49 12.89 11.54 27.71
CA ARG A 49 13.08 12.96 28.02
C ARG A 49 12.92 13.82 26.77
N ASP A 50 12.53 15.07 26.99
CA ASP A 50 12.54 16.09 25.95
C ASP A 50 13.96 16.28 25.40
N LEU A 51 14.09 16.38 24.09
CA LEU A 51 15.37 16.65 23.45
C LEU A 51 15.64 18.14 23.54
N VAL A 52 16.62 18.52 24.36
CA VAL A 52 17.17 19.87 24.39
C VAL A 52 18.28 19.93 23.33
N LEU A 53 17.99 20.54 22.18
CA LEU A 53 19.00 20.82 21.16
C LEU A 53 19.86 22.01 21.61
N SER A 54 21.11 22.05 21.13
CA SER A 54 22.20 22.92 21.61
C SER A 54 21.92 24.45 21.58
N GLU A 55 20.80 24.89 20.99
CA GLU A 55 20.41 26.30 20.83
C GLU A 55 19.11 26.68 21.58
N GLY A 56 18.69 25.89 22.58
CA GLY A 56 17.49 26.21 23.38
C GLY A 56 16.17 25.84 22.71
N ILE A 57 16.21 25.17 21.56
CA ILE A 57 15.06 24.51 20.94
C ILE A 57 14.80 23.24 21.74
N THR A 58 13.75 23.25 22.56
CA THR A 58 13.24 22.08 23.27
C THR A 58 12.21 21.38 22.40
N LEU A 59 12.52 20.16 21.99
CA LEU A 59 11.56 19.32 21.27
C LEU A 59 10.87 18.41 22.29
N SER A 60 9.58 18.66 22.50
CA SER A 60 8.79 17.85 23.43
C SER A 60 8.68 16.40 22.93
N ARG A 61 8.56 15.45 23.84
CA ARG A 61 8.33 14.03 23.50
C ARG A 61 7.12 13.84 22.57
N SER A 62 6.05 14.59 22.79
CA SER A 62 4.86 14.54 21.92
C SER A 62 5.16 15.08 20.51
N GLY A 63 5.96 16.15 20.42
CA GLY A 63 6.45 16.68 19.15
C GLY A 63 7.33 15.68 18.41
N LEU A 64 8.24 14.99 19.11
CA LEU A 64 9.10 13.96 18.53
C LEU A 64 8.26 12.82 17.93
N LEU A 65 7.30 12.29 18.68
CA LEU A 65 6.42 11.21 18.21
C LEU A 65 5.58 11.62 17.00
N GLN A 66 5.08 12.86 16.97
CA GLN A 66 4.35 13.37 15.81
C GLN A 66 5.26 13.49 14.59
N ILE A 67 6.47 14.03 14.75
CA ILE A 67 7.44 14.15 13.66
C ILE A 67 7.82 12.78 13.13
N THR A 68 8.13 11.81 14.00
CA THR A 68 8.43 10.44 13.58
C THR A 68 7.26 9.80 12.85
N ARG A 69 6.02 10.05 13.28
CA ARG A 69 4.82 9.54 12.59
C ARG A 69 4.67 10.12 11.19
N TRP A 70 4.83 11.43 11.03
CA TRP A 70 4.78 12.09 9.73
C TRP A 70 5.93 11.66 8.82
N PHE A 71 7.12 11.50 9.37
CA PHE A 71 8.28 10.97 8.66
C PHE A 71 8.03 9.55 8.17
N CYS A 72 7.52 8.66 9.03
CA CYS A 72 7.17 7.28 8.66
C CYS A 72 6.09 7.24 7.56
N LEU A 73 5.06 8.08 7.67
CA LEU A 73 4.05 8.20 6.62
C LEU A 73 4.66 8.67 5.29
N ALA A 74 5.54 9.66 5.33
CA ALA A 74 6.24 10.14 4.14
C ALA A 74 7.11 9.06 3.50
N VAL A 75 7.89 8.32 4.30
CA VAL A 75 8.73 7.19 3.84
C VAL A 75 7.85 6.10 3.23
N PHE A 76 6.73 5.76 3.87
CA PHE A 76 5.77 4.79 3.34
C PHE A 76 5.21 5.24 1.99
N CYS A 77 4.73 6.47 1.89
CA CYS A 77 4.16 7.04 0.67
C CYS A 77 5.18 7.06 -0.48
N LEU A 78 6.36 7.63 -0.22
CA LEU A 78 7.42 7.76 -1.21
C LEU A 78 7.96 6.39 -1.62
N GLY A 79 8.08 5.45 -0.68
CA GLY A 79 8.49 4.08 -0.96
C GLY A 79 7.54 3.38 -1.92
N LEU A 80 6.23 3.45 -1.67
CA LEU A 80 5.21 2.87 -2.55
C LEU A 80 5.19 3.51 -3.94
N LEU A 81 5.32 4.83 -3.99
CA LEU A 81 5.36 5.58 -5.25
C LEU A 81 6.63 5.24 -6.06
N ALA A 82 7.78 5.13 -5.39
CA ALA A 82 9.04 4.71 -6.01
C ALA A 82 8.99 3.26 -6.50
N MET A 83 8.41 2.34 -5.73
CA MET A 83 8.18 0.95 -6.15
C MET A 83 7.28 0.90 -7.39
N GLY A 84 6.18 1.66 -7.40
CA GLY A 84 5.29 1.79 -8.56
C GLY A 84 6.02 2.34 -9.78
N HIS A 85 6.81 3.39 -9.59
CA HIS A 85 7.59 4.01 -10.67
C HIS A 85 8.63 3.04 -11.26
N ALA A 86 9.39 2.36 -10.41
CA ALA A 86 10.35 1.34 -10.83
C ALA A 86 9.65 0.21 -11.58
N TYR A 87 8.51 -0.28 -11.07
CA TYR A 87 7.72 -1.30 -11.75
C TYR A 87 7.22 -0.82 -13.12
N GLY A 88 6.67 0.39 -13.21
CA GLY A 88 6.19 0.96 -14.47
C GLY A 88 7.28 1.13 -15.53
N ARG A 89 8.51 1.42 -15.09
CA ARG A 89 9.71 1.62 -15.93
C ARG A 89 10.31 0.31 -16.42
N TYR A 90 10.50 -0.67 -15.53
CA TYR A 90 11.24 -1.90 -15.83
C TYR A 90 10.33 -3.08 -16.19
N ALA A 91 9.10 -3.13 -15.70
CA ALA A 91 8.21 -4.24 -15.96
C ALA A 91 7.53 -4.13 -17.33
N ARG A 92 7.37 -5.28 -17.98
CA ARG A 92 6.53 -5.41 -19.17
C ARG A 92 5.08 -5.38 -18.72
N LEU A 93 4.31 -4.42 -19.25
CA LEU A 93 2.87 -4.32 -19.03
C LEU A 93 2.11 -4.75 -20.29
N PRO A 94 0.85 -5.21 -20.18
CA PRO A 94 0.04 -5.58 -21.33
C PRO A 94 -0.01 -4.44 -22.35
N ARG A 95 0.11 -4.75 -23.65
CA ARG A 95 0.10 -3.71 -24.72
C ARG A 95 -1.25 -3.03 -24.86
N GLN A 96 -2.33 -3.80 -24.72
CA GLN A 96 -3.68 -3.28 -24.75
C GLN A 96 -3.98 -2.47 -23.48
N GLN A 97 -4.50 -1.26 -23.66
CA GLN A 97 -4.77 -0.33 -22.56
C GLN A 97 -5.76 -0.90 -21.54
N LEU A 98 -6.85 -1.52 -22.01
CA LEU A 98 -7.85 -2.15 -21.14
C LEU A 98 -7.22 -3.16 -20.16
N TRP A 99 -6.48 -4.15 -20.67
CA TRP A 99 -5.84 -5.17 -19.84
C TRP A 99 -4.73 -4.64 -18.94
N ARG A 100 -4.16 -3.48 -19.26
CA ARG A 100 -3.17 -2.83 -18.42
C ARG A 100 -3.81 -2.13 -17.23
N TYR A 101 -4.91 -1.41 -17.42
CA TYR A 101 -5.47 -0.52 -16.41
C TYR A 101 -6.58 -1.15 -15.57
N ILE A 102 -7.33 -2.10 -16.14
CA ILE A 102 -8.40 -2.81 -15.41
C ILE A 102 -7.90 -3.42 -14.10
N PRO A 103 -6.76 -4.15 -14.05
CA PRO A 103 -6.31 -4.75 -12.80
C PRO A 103 -6.05 -3.71 -11.70
N PHE A 104 -5.34 -2.63 -12.00
CA PHE A 104 -5.09 -1.56 -11.02
C PHE A 104 -6.39 -0.95 -10.50
N LEU A 105 -7.35 -0.64 -11.40
CA LEU A 105 -8.64 -0.10 -11.01
C LEU A 105 -9.42 -1.08 -10.11
N LEU A 106 -9.38 -2.37 -10.43
CA LEU A 106 -10.06 -3.43 -9.67
C LEU A 106 -9.53 -3.50 -8.23
N PHE A 107 -8.22 -3.47 -8.05
CA PHE A 107 -7.60 -3.47 -6.71
C PHE A 107 -7.84 -2.17 -5.93
N ILE A 108 -7.85 -1.01 -6.61
CA ILE A 108 -8.19 0.27 -5.98
C ILE A 108 -9.65 0.27 -5.50
N LEU A 109 -10.58 -0.11 -6.38
CA LEU A 109 -12.01 -0.17 -6.04
C LEU A 109 -12.28 -1.18 -4.93
N TYR A 110 -11.63 -2.35 -5.00
CA TYR A 110 -11.69 -3.34 -3.92
C TYR A 110 -11.23 -2.75 -2.58
N ALA A 111 -10.05 -2.11 -2.55
CA ALA A 111 -9.54 -1.49 -1.34
C ALA A 111 -10.47 -0.38 -0.82
N HIS A 112 -11.08 0.38 -1.72
CA HIS A 112 -12.02 1.45 -1.38
C HIS A 112 -13.31 0.91 -0.77
N VAL A 113 -13.92 -0.11 -1.39
CA VAL A 113 -15.14 -0.77 -0.87
C VAL A 113 -14.88 -1.30 0.52
N VAL A 114 -13.77 -1.99 0.75
CA VAL A 114 -13.50 -2.52 2.08
C VAL A 114 -13.19 -1.41 3.09
N CYS A 115 -12.47 -0.36 2.68
CA CYS A 115 -12.24 0.79 3.56
C CYS A 115 -13.56 1.44 4.00
N MET A 116 -14.50 1.64 3.07
CA MET A 116 -15.83 2.18 3.39
C MET A 116 -16.60 1.25 4.33
N LEU A 117 -16.59 -0.06 4.08
CA LEU A 117 -17.25 -1.04 4.95
C LEU A 117 -16.69 -1.02 6.37
N VAL A 118 -15.37 -1.07 6.53
CA VAL A 118 -14.71 -1.07 7.85
C VAL A 118 -14.94 0.25 8.59
N LEU A 119 -14.86 1.39 7.92
CA LEU A 119 -15.13 2.69 8.53
C LEU A 119 -16.60 2.86 8.91
N SER A 120 -17.52 2.40 8.07
CA SER A 120 -18.97 2.48 8.33
C SER A 120 -19.42 1.65 9.53
N ALA A 121 -18.69 0.58 9.83
CA ALA A 121 -18.97 -0.30 10.95
C ALA A 121 -18.55 0.27 12.31
N GLY A 122 -17.61 1.23 12.35
CA GLY A 122 -17.19 1.85 13.62
C GLY A 122 -16.66 0.88 14.68
N GLY A 123 -16.29 -0.35 14.32
CA GLY A 123 -15.89 -1.41 15.25
C GLY A 123 -17.01 -2.40 15.62
N GLU A 124 -18.27 -2.13 15.24
CA GLU A 124 -19.39 -3.05 15.36
C GLU A 124 -19.25 -4.23 14.37
N PRO A 125 -19.76 -5.42 14.73
CA PRO A 125 -19.77 -6.57 13.84
C PRO A 125 -20.67 -6.31 12.62
N ILE A 126 -20.08 -6.32 11.43
CA ILE A 126 -20.85 -6.22 10.18
C ILE A 126 -21.44 -7.61 9.91
N LEU A 127 -22.76 -7.70 9.73
CA LEU A 127 -23.48 -8.96 9.44
C LEU A 127 -23.32 -10.03 10.55
N GLY A 128 -23.10 -9.63 11.81
CA GLY A 128 -22.93 -10.56 12.94
C GLY A 128 -21.54 -11.21 13.04
N TYR A 129 -20.62 -10.84 12.14
CA TYR A 129 -19.21 -11.26 12.18
C TYR A 129 -18.35 -10.13 12.71
N HIS A 130 -17.38 -10.45 13.59
CA HIS A 130 -16.44 -9.45 14.08
C HIS A 130 -15.72 -8.79 12.88
N PRO A 131 -15.38 -7.49 12.90
CA PRO A 131 -14.56 -6.86 11.86
C PRO A 131 -13.23 -7.59 11.57
N TYR A 132 -12.78 -8.44 12.51
CA TYR A 132 -11.63 -9.34 12.40
C TYR A 132 -11.97 -10.79 11.98
N ASP A 133 -13.24 -11.13 11.82
CA ASP A 133 -13.73 -12.46 11.38
C ASP A 133 -14.08 -12.51 9.90
N PHE A 134 -14.03 -11.38 9.20
CA PHE A 134 -14.31 -11.39 7.77
C PHE A 134 -13.32 -12.30 7.04
N ALA A 135 -13.87 -13.27 6.30
CA ALA A 135 -13.15 -14.07 5.30
C ALA A 135 -12.39 -13.22 4.25
N LEU A 136 -12.57 -11.89 4.25
CA LEU A 136 -11.73 -10.92 3.55
C LEU A 136 -10.31 -10.80 4.11
N LEU A 137 -10.01 -11.29 5.32
CA LEU A 137 -8.66 -11.28 5.91
C LEU A 137 -7.63 -12.03 5.06
N VAL A 138 -8.06 -13.11 4.39
CA VAL A 138 -7.22 -13.88 3.45
C VAL A 138 -6.86 -13.06 2.21
N CYS A 139 -7.69 -12.06 1.88
CA CYS A 139 -7.45 -11.12 0.80
C CYS A 139 -6.89 -9.78 1.29
N PHE A 140 -6.70 -9.59 2.61
CA PHE A 140 -6.06 -8.40 3.16
C PHE A 140 -4.56 -8.60 3.17
N PRO A 141 -3.84 -7.83 2.35
CA PRO A 141 -2.40 -7.94 2.27
C PRO A 141 -1.68 -7.35 3.48
N PHE A 142 -2.32 -7.23 4.66
CA PHE A 142 -1.79 -6.53 5.85
C PHE A 142 -2.17 -7.19 7.18
N HIS A 143 -2.70 -8.42 7.19
CA HIS A 143 -3.14 -9.14 8.40
C HIS A 143 -2.14 -9.08 9.56
N TRP A 144 -0.83 -9.21 9.30
CA TRP A 144 0.19 -9.33 10.36
C TRP A 144 0.50 -8.03 11.09
N ILE A 145 0.22 -6.88 10.48
CA ILE A 145 0.38 -5.56 11.12
C ILE A 145 -0.86 -5.17 11.93
N ALA A 146 -2.00 -5.84 11.72
CA ALA A 146 -3.24 -5.56 12.45
C ALA A 146 -3.03 -5.61 13.97
N SER A 147 -2.25 -6.56 14.47
CA SER A 147 -1.94 -6.73 15.89
C SER A 147 -1.04 -5.61 16.46
N TYR A 148 -0.32 -4.88 15.61
CA TYR A 148 0.57 -3.80 16.01
C TYR A 148 -0.07 -2.41 15.83
N LEU A 149 -1.22 -2.33 15.15
CA LEU A 149 -1.97 -1.09 15.00
C LEU A 149 -2.84 -0.86 16.24
N LYS A 150 -2.68 0.32 16.87
CA LYS A 150 -3.53 0.74 18.01
C LYS A 150 -5.00 0.90 17.63
N GLU A 151 -5.29 1.23 16.37
CA GLU A 151 -6.66 1.33 15.88
C GLU A 151 -6.78 0.54 14.56
N PRO A 152 -7.75 -0.39 14.46
CA PRO A 152 -7.91 -1.26 13.29
C PRO A 152 -8.23 -0.51 11.99
N GLN A 153 -8.83 0.67 12.10
CA GLN A 153 -9.23 1.52 10.98
C GLN A 153 -8.06 2.00 10.09
N TRP A 154 -6.82 1.97 10.60
CA TRP A 154 -5.64 2.35 9.81
C TRP A 154 -5.28 1.30 8.76
N LEU A 155 -5.64 0.04 8.98
CA LEU A 155 -5.30 -1.06 8.08
C LEU A 155 -5.93 -0.93 6.69
N PRO A 156 -7.26 -0.72 6.54
CA PRO A 156 -7.85 -0.50 5.22
C PRO A 156 -7.37 0.79 4.55
N LEU A 157 -7.06 1.84 5.33
CA LEU A 157 -6.49 3.08 4.82
C LEU A 157 -5.11 2.83 4.20
N LEU A 158 -4.23 2.08 4.87
CA LEU A 158 -2.92 1.70 4.35
C LEU A 158 -3.04 0.84 3.08
N VAL A 159 -4.05 -0.03 2.99
CA VAL A 159 -4.33 -0.83 1.79
C VAL A 159 -4.72 0.07 0.62
N MET A 160 -5.66 1.00 0.85
CA MET A 160 -6.07 1.96 -0.17
C MET A 160 -4.88 2.80 -0.64
N LEU A 161 -4.08 3.29 0.30
CA LEU A 161 -2.90 4.10 0.02
C LEU A 161 -1.85 3.32 -0.79
N THR A 162 -1.67 2.04 -0.49
CA THR A 162 -0.75 1.13 -1.19
C THR A 162 -1.10 1.00 -2.66
N TYR A 163 -2.34 0.61 -2.97
CA TYR A 163 -2.75 0.41 -4.36
C TYR A 163 -2.82 1.72 -5.14
N THR A 164 -3.26 2.82 -4.51
CA THR A 164 -3.35 4.13 -5.18
C THR A 164 -1.96 4.69 -5.50
N LEU A 165 -1.05 4.74 -4.54
CA LEU A 165 0.30 5.27 -4.74
C LEU A 165 1.14 4.41 -5.67
N PHE A 166 1.05 3.08 -5.55
CA PHE A 166 1.72 2.17 -6.48
C PHE A 166 1.23 2.40 -7.91
N SER A 167 -0.10 2.47 -8.12
CA SER A 167 -0.68 2.72 -9.44
C SER A 167 -0.27 4.09 -10.00
N ALA A 168 -0.28 5.13 -9.17
CA ALA A 168 0.19 6.47 -9.55
C ALA A 168 1.67 6.44 -9.97
N GLY A 169 2.53 5.73 -9.22
CA GLY A 169 3.92 5.49 -9.58
C GLY A 169 4.06 4.82 -10.96
N VAL A 170 3.30 3.75 -11.22
CA VAL A 170 3.30 3.05 -12.51
C VAL A 170 2.89 3.98 -13.66
N PHE A 171 1.89 4.84 -13.45
CA PHE A 171 1.41 5.78 -14.48
C PHE A 171 2.39 6.91 -14.76
N THR A 172 3.00 7.49 -13.73
CA THR A 172 4.00 8.56 -13.89
C THR A 172 5.20 8.08 -14.69
N ALA A 173 5.71 6.87 -14.41
CA ALA A 173 6.81 6.29 -15.17
C ALA A 173 6.45 6.15 -16.65
N ARG A 174 5.20 5.80 -16.97
CA ARG A 174 4.77 5.57 -18.37
C ARG A 174 4.53 6.85 -19.16
N GLN A 175 4.16 7.95 -18.53
CA GLN A 175 4.01 9.25 -19.20
C GLN A 175 5.35 9.77 -19.72
N GLN A 176 6.46 9.45 -19.06
CA GLN A 176 7.80 9.86 -19.47
C GLN A 176 8.37 9.08 -20.67
N TYR A 177 7.74 7.97 -21.06
CA TYR A 177 8.18 7.12 -22.19
C TYR A 177 7.22 7.18 -23.41
N LYS A 178 6.25 8.10 -23.40
CA LYS A 178 5.41 8.43 -24.55
C LYS A 178 5.91 9.72 -25.18
#